data_AF-A0A3Q1NC15-F1
#
_entry.id   AF-A0A3Q1NC15-F1
#
_cell.length_a   1.000
_cell.length_b   1.000
_cell.length_c   1.000
_cell.angle_alpha   90.00
_cell.angle_beta   90.00
_cell.angle_gamma   90.00
#
_symmetry.space_group_name_H-M   'P 1'
#
loop_
_entity.id
_entity.type
_entity.pdbx_description
1 polymer ?
#
loop_
_entity_poly.entity_id
_entity_poly.type
_entity_poly.pdbx_seq_one_letter_code
_entity_poly.pdbx_strand_id
1 'polypeptide(L)'
;MADEIAKAQVARPGGDTIFNKINRKEIPAKIIYEDAQCLAFHDISPQAPTHFLVIPKKHTSQISAADDDDASLLGHLMIVAKKCAADLGLKKGYQNGGE
;
A
#
# COMPACT_ATOMS: atom_id res chain seq x y z
N MET A 1 11.42 -6.09 -12.95
CA MET A 1 10.95 -5.69 -11.60
C MET A 1 12.03 -5.78 -10.52
N ALA A 2 12.96 -6.75 -10.58
CA ALA A 2 14.09 -6.86 -9.63
C ALA A 2 14.89 -5.55 -9.45
N ASP A 3 15.11 -4.80 -10.53
CA ASP A 3 15.81 -3.51 -10.51
C ASP A 3 15.06 -2.43 -9.70
N GLU A 4 13.73 -2.42 -9.76
CA GLU A 4 12.90 -1.47 -9.01
C GLU A 4 12.76 -1.87 -7.53
N ILE A 5 12.83 -3.18 -7.21
CA ILE A 5 12.89 -3.68 -5.83
C ILE A 5 14.21 -3.24 -5.18
N ALA A 6 15.33 -3.37 -5.89
CA ALA A 6 16.62 -2.89 -5.42
C ALA A 6 16.61 -1.38 -5.18
N LYS A 7 16.04 -0.59 -6.11
CA LYS A 7 15.90 0.87 -5.94
C LYS A 7 15.00 1.26 -4.77
N ALA A 8 13.95 0.50 -4.49
CA ALA A 8 13.09 0.74 -3.34
C ALA A 8 13.84 0.58 -2.01
N GLN A 9 14.79 -0.36 -1.92
CA GLN A 9 15.60 -0.59 -0.71
C GLN A 9 16.59 0.55 -0.41
N VAL A 10 17.00 1.33 -1.41
CA VAL A 10 17.94 2.46 -1.27
C VAL A 10 17.27 3.83 -1.41
N ALA A 11 15.93 3.88 -1.52
CA ALA A 11 15.20 5.12 -1.69
C ALA A 11 15.28 6.00 -0.43
N ARG A 12 15.53 7.30 -0.61
CA ARG A 12 15.52 8.29 0.47
C ARG A 12 14.08 8.78 0.72
N PRO A 13 13.71 9.15 1.96
CA PRO A 13 12.43 9.78 2.23
C PRO A 13 12.26 11.05 1.36
N GLY A 14 11.16 11.13 0.63
CA GLY A 14 10.84 12.22 -0.32
C GLY A 14 11.19 11.95 -1.79
N GLY A 15 11.77 10.80 -2.13
CA GLY A 15 12.05 10.40 -3.52
C GLY A 15 10.85 9.79 -4.25
N ASP A 16 10.91 9.73 -5.58
CA ASP A 16 9.92 9.00 -6.38
C ASP A 16 10.10 7.50 -6.18
N THR A 17 9.15 6.88 -5.48
CA THR A 17 9.23 5.45 -5.11
C THR A 17 8.54 4.58 -6.15
N ILE A 18 8.82 3.28 -6.11
CA ILE A 18 8.08 2.30 -6.90
C ILE A 18 6.56 2.39 -6.68
N PHE A 19 6.12 2.79 -5.47
CA PHE A 19 4.71 3.00 -5.14
C PHE A 19 4.11 4.20 -5.87
N ASN A 20 4.86 5.30 -6.03
CA ASN A 20 4.42 6.42 -6.87
C ASN A 20 4.24 5.98 -8.33
N LYS A 21 5.17 5.20 -8.86
CA LYS A 21 5.07 4.67 -10.24
C LYS A 21 3.88 3.75 -10.43
N ILE A 22 3.56 2.92 -9.42
CA ILE A 22 2.35 2.09 -9.40
C ILE A 22 1.08 2.97 -9.38
N ASN A 23 1.06 4.01 -8.55
CA ASN A 23 -0.06 4.96 -8.50
C ASN A 23 -0.24 5.71 -9.84
N ARG A 24 0.87 6.06 -10.51
CA ARG A 24 0.88 6.66 -11.86
C ARG A 24 0.58 5.66 -12.98
N LYS A 25 0.39 4.38 -12.65
CA LYS A 25 0.16 3.28 -13.62
C LYS A 25 1.30 3.08 -14.60
N GLU A 26 2.51 3.50 -14.25
CA GLU A 26 3.73 3.32 -15.04
C GLU A 26 4.26 1.88 -14.94
N ILE A 27 4.01 1.22 -13.80
CA ILE A 27 4.38 -0.17 -13.55
C ILE A 27 3.09 -0.98 -13.35
N PRO A 28 2.95 -2.16 -13.99
CA PRO A 28 1.79 -3.00 -13.80
C PRO A 28 1.72 -3.53 -12.36
N ALA A 29 0.56 -3.33 -11.72
CA ALA A 29 0.22 -3.90 -10.43
C ALA A 29 -1.15 -4.58 -10.50
N LYS A 30 -1.34 -5.65 -9.73
CA LYS A 30 -2.64 -6.32 -9.61
C LYS A 30 -3.51 -5.55 -8.62
N ILE A 31 -4.25 -4.58 -9.14
CA ILE A 31 -5.13 -3.70 -8.34
C ILE A 31 -6.33 -4.50 -7.82
N ILE A 32 -6.60 -4.35 -6.53
CA ILE A 32 -7.75 -4.93 -5.83
C ILE A 32 -8.83 -3.85 -5.68
N TYR A 33 -8.43 -2.63 -5.33
CA TYR A 33 -9.32 -1.51 -5.10
C TYR A 33 -8.61 -0.19 -5.43
N GLU A 34 -9.33 0.78 -5.98
CA GLU A 34 -8.83 2.12 -6.25
C GLU A 34 -9.94 3.14 -6.03
N ASP A 35 -9.65 4.23 -5.32
CA ASP A 35 -10.55 5.38 -5.18
C ASP A 35 -9.79 6.72 -5.28
N ALA A 36 -10.41 7.82 -4.88
CA ALA A 36 -9.81 9.15 -4.93
C ALA A 36 -8.66 9.34 -3.92
N GLN A 37 -8.63 8.59 -2.82
CA GLN A 37 -7.72 8.80 -1.69
C GLN A 37 -6.63 7.72 -1.60
N CYS A 38 -6.87 6.51 -2.10
CA CYS A 38 -6.00 5.36 -1.92
C CYS A 38 -6.02 4.37 -3.09
N LEU A 39 -5.07 3.43 -3.05
CA LEU A 39 -4.93 2.32 -3.98
C LEU A 39 -4.55 1.06 -3.19
N ALA A 40 -5.26 -0.04 -3.42
CA ALA A 40 -4.94 -1.36 -2.88
C ALA A 40 -4.52 -2.31 -4.01
N PHE A 41 -3.39 -3.00 -3.86
CA PHE A 41 -2.88 -3.93 -4.87
C PHE A 41 -2.08 -5.06 -4.22
N HIS A 42 -2.01 -6.21 -4.91
CA HIS A 42 -1.22 -7.34 -4.43
C HIS A 42 0.28 -7.03 -4.44
N ASP A 43 0.96 -7.45 -3.38
CA ASP A 43 2.41 -7.35 -3.31
C ASP A 43 3.06 -8.28 -4.35
N ILE A 44 4.18 -7.84 -4.93
CA ILE A 44 4.95 -8.66 -5.87
C ILE A 44 5.81 -9.72 -5.17
N SER A 45 6.20 -9.47 -3.92
CA SER A 45 6.99 -10.36 -3.08
C SER A 45 6.18 -10.74 -1.82
N PRO A 46 5.05 -11.45 -1.98
CA PRO A 46 4.14 -11.74 -0.89
C PRO A 46 4.80 -12.59 0.20
N GLN A 47 4.60 -12.21 1.47
CA GLN A 47 5.07 -12.97 2.65
C GLN A 47 4.01 -13.96 3.18
N ALA A 48 2.80 -13.91 2.63
CA ALA A 48 1.67 -14.77 3.01
C ALA A 48 0.84 -15.13 1.76
N PRO A 49 -0.01 -16.17 1.82
CA PRO A 49 -0.86 -16.58 0.69
C PRO A 49 -1.75 -15.44 0.17
N THR A 50 -2.14 -14.52 1.05
CA THR A 50 -2.81 -13.28 0.69
C THR A 50 -2.05 -12.14 1.34
N HIS A 51 -1.26 -11.42 0.52
CA HIS A 51 -0.52 -10.24 0.94
C HIS A 51 -0.78 -9.12 -0.08
N PHE A 52 -1.28 -7.99 0.41
CA PHE A 52 -1.58 -6.82 -0.40
C PHE A 52 -1.28 -5.56 0.40
N LEU A 53 -1.01 -4.48 -0.32
CA LEU A 53 -0.70 -3.19 0.26
C LEU A 53 -1.84 -2.22 -0.03
N VAL A 54 -2.17 -1.38 0.95
CA VAL A 54 -3.07 -0.23 0.77
C VAL A 54 -2.25 1.03 0.98
N ILE A 55 -2.11 1.83 -0.06
CA ILE A 55 -1.28 3.04 -0.04
C ILE A 55 -2.14 4.30 -0.25
N PRO A 56 -1.84 5.42 0.42
CA PRO A 56 -2.48 6.70 0.10
C PRO A 56 -1.99 7.23 -1.25
N LYS A 57 -2.85 7.96 -1.96
CA LYS A 57 -2.47 8.73 -3.15
C LYS A 57 -1.72 10.01 -2.78
N LYS A 58 -1.99 10.57 -1.60
CA LYS A 58 -1.18 11.65 -0.99
C LYS A 58 0.22 11.09 -0.72
N HIS A 59 1.26 11.80 -1.15
CA HIS A 59 2.63 11.39 -0.88
C HIS A 59 2.95 11.64 0.59
N THR A 60 3.10 10.56 1.35
CA THR A 60 3.58 10.58 2.73
C THR A 60 4.77 9.64 2.81
N SER A 61 5.97 10.16 3.10
CA SER A 61 7.20 9.36 3.06
C SER A 61 7.23 8.28 4.15
N GLN A 62 6.62 8.57 5.30
CA GLN A 62 6.59 7.68 6.47
C GLN A 62 5.45 8.10 7.41
N ILE A 63 4.90 7.15 8.17
CA ILE A 63 3.80 7.42 9.10
C ILE A 63 4.18 8.44 10.19
N SER A 64 5.45 8.49 10.60
CA SER A 64 5.95 9.47 11.59
C SER A 64 6.01 10.90 11.06
N ALA A 65 5.80 11.10 9.76
CA ALA A 65 5.66 12.43 9.15
C ALA A 65 4.19 12.78 8.87
N ALA A 66 3.24 11.92 9.26
CA ALA A 66 1.82 12.24 9.20
C ALA A 66 1.46 13.27 10.29
N ASP A 67 0.58 14.19 9.95
CA ASP A 67 0.01 15.18 10.85
C ASP A 67 -1.43 14.81 11.27
N ASP A 68 -2.02 15.59 12.17
CA ASP A 68 -3.36 15.33 12.68
C ASP A 68 -4.45 15.44 11.59
N ASP A 69 -4.22 16.21 10.52
CA ASP A 69 -5.16 16.33 9.40
C ASP A 69 -5.19 15.03 8.55
N ASP A 70 -4.13 14.21 8.63
CA ASP A 70 -4.08 12.90 7.98
C ASP A 70 -4.86 11.81 8.73
N ALA A 71 -5.41 12.07 9.92
CA ALA A 71 -6.13 11.07 10.72
C ALA A 71 -7.30 10.44 9.94
N SER A 72 -8.07 11.23 9.19
CA SER A 72 -9.17 10.71 8.37
C SER A 72 -8.68 9.87 7.20
N LEU A 73 -7.55 10.24 6.60
CA LEU A 73 -6.94 9.48 5.51
C LEU A 73 -6.43 8.14 6.02
N LEU A 74 -5.68 8.13 7.12
CA LEU A 74 -5.18 6.91 7.75
C LEU A 74 -6.31 5.97 8.18
N GLY A 75 -7.38 6.51 8.77
CA GLY A 75 -8.58 5.75 9.10
C GLY A 75 -9.23 5.13 7.86
N HIS A 76 -9.31 5.88 6.75
CA HIS A 76 -9.82 5.38 5.48
C HIS A 76 -9.00 4.20 4.95
N LEU A 77 -7.66 4.27 5.00
CA LEU A 77 -6.79 3.17 4.58
C LEU A 77 -7.09 1.87 5.35
N MET A 78 -7.29 1.96 6.67
CA MET A 78 -7.62 0.79 7.50
C MET A 78 -8.99 0.18 7.15
N ILE A 79 -9.99 1.02 6.88
CA ILE A 79 -11.32 0.57 6.47
C ILE A 79 -11.27 -0.10 5.09
N VAL A 80 -10.53 0.46 4.15
CA VAL A 80 -10.32 -0.14 2.83
C VAL A 80 -9.59 -1.48 2.97
N ALA A 81 -8.54 -1.56 3.78
CA ALA A 81 -7.82 -2.81 4.04
C ALA A 81 -8.76 -3.90 4.56
N LYS A 82 -9.64 -3.58 5.53
CA LYS A 82 -10.67 -4.51 6.03
C LYS A 82 -11.63 -4.97 4.93
N LYS A 83 -12.10 -4.06 4.07
CA LYS A 83 -13.01 -4.40 2.97
C LYS A 83 -12.32 -5.33 1.96
N CYS A 84 -11.13 -4.98 1.51
CA CYS A 84 -10.34 -5.81 0.60
C CYS A 84 -10.05 -7.20 1.20
N ALA A 85 -9.73 -7.28 2.49
CA ALA A 85 -9.52 -8.57 3.16
C ALA A 85 -10.80 -9.43 3.15
N ALA A 86 -11.98 -8.82 3.38
CA ALA A 86 -13.26 -9.52 3.31
C ALA A 86 -13.60 -9.98 1.89
N ASP A 87 -13.36 -9.15 0.88
CA ASP A 87 -13.57 -9.46 -0.55
C ASP A 87 -12.64 -10.60 -1.03
N LEU A 88 -11.43 -10.68 -0.46
CA LEU A 88 -10.48 -11.77 -0.68
C LEU A 88 -10.77 -13.02 0.17
N GLY A 89 -11.84 -13.01 0.97
CA GLY A 89 -12.28 -14.16 1.75
C GLY A 89 -11.50 -14.43 3.04
N LEU A 90 -10.72 -13.46 3.54
CA LEU A 90 -9.96 -13.59 4.79
C LEU A 90 -10.88 -13.49 6.02
N LYS A 91 -11.48 -14.61 6.41
CA LYS A 91 -12.45 -14.70 7.52
C LYS A 91 -11.85 -15.06 8.89
N LYS A 92 -10.60 -15.54 8.92
CA LYS A 92 -9.93 -16.06 10.14
C LYS A 92 -9.04 -15.04 10.86
N GLY A 93 -9.24 -13.75 10.59
CA GLY A 93 -8.33 -12.69 11.03
C GLY A 93 -7.17 -12.49 10.05
N TYR A 94 -6.61 -11.29 10.08
CA TYR A 94 -5.47 -10.87 9.27
C TYR A 94 -4.67 -9.88 10.10
N GLN A 95 -3.35 -9.95 9.98
CA GLN A 95 -2.43 -9.08 10.72
C GLN A 95 -1.82 -8.07 9.74
N ASN A 96 -1.66 -6.84 10.19
CA ASN A 96 -0.75 -5.91 9.53
C ASN A 96 0.67 -6.45 9.79
N GLY A 97 1.40 -6.76 8.72
CA GLY A 97 2.65 -7.54 8.78
C GLY A 97 3.58 -7.16 9.94
N GLY A 98 3.97 -8.20 10.66
CA GLY A 98 4.99 -8.27 11.71
C GLY A 98 5.13 -9.75 12.05
N GLU A 99 6.36 -10.20 12.32
CA GLU A 99 6.65 -11.54 12.85
C GLU A 99 5.74 -11.92 14.03
#